data_AF-A0A0K2RKN4-F1
#
_entry.id   AF-A0A0K2RKN4-F1
#
_cell.length_a   1.000
_cell.length_b   1.000
_cell.length_c   1.000
_cell.angle_alpha   90.00
_cell.angle_beta   90.00
_cell.angle_gamma   90.00
#
_symmetry.space_group_name_H-M   'P 1'
#
loop_
_entity.id
_entity.type
_entity.pdbx_description
1 polymer ?
#
loop_
_entity_poly.entity_id
_entity_poly.type
_entity_poly.pdbx_seq_one_letter_code
_entity_poly.pdbx_strand_id
1 'polypeptide(L)'
;MLVALLVCLIPTTIGALVPAIGIAGMDRLVQHNVLATSGRAVETAGDITTLLLDKTGTITYGNRRAVNFFPAHDVERTELIEAARLSSLADETPEGRSIVDLAAEKGVGGPDLAALLKGTEEFAIVEFSASTRMSGLDLDGRKIRKGAATAVAKFVADAGGQTPAEVDRKVREISAQGGTRCWWPASGTTAEPGSSARSTSPTWSSRACMPALPNYAGWASGR
;
A
#
# COMPACT_ATOMS: atom_id res chain seq x y z
N MET A 1 -22.67 70.25 -12.91
CA MET A 1 -21.22 70.39 -12.56
C MET A 1 -20.82 69.52 -11.38
N LEU A 2 -21.55 69.56 -10.25
CA LEU A 2 -21.26 68.74 -9.04
C LEU A 2 -21.21 67.21 -9.29
N VAL A 3 -22.10 66.67 -10.13
CA VAL A 3 -22.16 65.22 -10.41
C VAL A 3 -20.90 64.71 -11.12
N ALA A 4 -20.37 65.47 -12.10
CA ALA A 4 -19.15 65.07 -12.81
C ALA A 4 -17.92 65.06 -11.89
N LEU A 5 -17.82 66.06 -10.99
CA LEU A 5 -16.74 66.14 -10.01
C LEU A 5 -16.81 64.98 -9.00
N LEU A 6 -18.01 64.57 -8.59
CA LEU A 6 -18.24 63.40 -7.74
C LEU A 6 -17.78 62.10 -8.42
N VAL A 7 -18.14 61.89 -9.70
CA VAL A 7 -17.76 60.68 -10.45
C VAL A 7 -16.24 60.59 -10.64
N CYS A 8 -15.56 61.72 -10.89
CA CYS A 8 -14.10 61.76 -10.99
C CYS A 8 -13.39 61.50 -9.64
N LEU A 9 -14.04 61.76 -8.51
CA LEU A 9 -13.47 61.59 -7.18
C LEU A 9 -13.69 60.17 -6.61
N ILE A 10 -14.78 59.50 -7.00
CA ILE A 10 -15.05 58.12 -6.58
C ILE A 10 -14.14 57.17 -7.36
N PRO A 11 -13.36 56.28 -6.70
CA PRO A 11 -12.46 55.34 -7.36
C PRO A 11 -13.23 54.15 -7.97
N THR A 12 -14.18 54.44 -8.86
CA THR A 12 -15.06 53.46 -9.51
C THR A 12 -14.28 52.39 -10.27
N THR A 13 -13.14 52.76 -10.87
CA THR A 13 -12.25 51.83 -11.58
C THR A 13 -11.67 50.78 -10.64
N ILE A 14 -11.17 51.15 -9.46
CA ILE A 14 -10.60 50.19 -8.50
C ILE A 14 -11.71 49.27 -7.97
N GLY A 15 -12.89 49.83 -7.67
CA GLY A 15 -14.06 49.06 -7.22
C GLY A 15 -14.52 48.00 -8.22
N ALA A 16 -14.38 48.25 -9.52
CA ALA A 16 -14.70 47.28 -10.57
C ALA A 16 -13.57 46.26 -10.81
N LEU A 17 -12.30 46.66 -10.70
CA LEU A 17 -11.17 45.80 -11.03
C LEU A 17 -10.87 44.73 -9.97
N VAL A 18 -11.01 45.04 -8.69
CA VAL A 18 -10.72 44.09 -7.60
C VAL A 18 -11.52 42.77 -7.70
N PRO A 19 -12.86 42.78 -7.84
CA PRO A 19 -13.62 41.54 -7.99
C PRO A 19 -13.32 40.81 -9.31
N ALA A 20 -13.04 41.55 -10.40
CA ALA A 20 -12.70 40.96 -11.68
C ALA A 20 -11.37 40.17 -11.60
N ILE A 21 -10.36 40.71 -10.91
CA ILE A 21 -9.09 40.02 -10.67
C ILE A 21 -9.30 38.78 -9.81
N GLY A 22 -10.12 38.86 -8.75
CA GLY A 22 -10.42 37.72 -7.88
C GLY A 22 -11.08 36.55 -8.65
N ILE A 23 -12.05 36.86 -9.50
CA ILE A 23 -12.73 35.84 -10.34
C ILE A 23 -11.76 35.24 -11.36
N ALA A 24 -10.96 36.07 -12.05
CA ALA A 24 -9.96 35.59 -12.99
C ALA A 24 -8.88 34.71 -12.33
N GLY A 25 -8.50 35.04 -11.08
CA GLY A 25 -7.57 34.24 -10.29
C GLY A 25 -8.13 32.86 -9.92
N MET A 26 -9.38 32.80 -9.49
CA MET A 26 -10.05 31.53 -9.21
C MET A 26 -10.21 30.66 -10.46
N ASP A 27 -10.58 31.25 -11.60
CA ASP A 27 -10.72 30.54 -12.88
C ASP A 27 -9.39 29.87 -13.31
N ARG A 28 -8.26 30.56 -13.15
CA ARG A 28 -6.93 30.00 -13.41
C ARG A 28 -6.61 28.77 -12.56
N LEU A 29 -6.99 28.76 -11.28
CA LEU A 29 -6.75 27.60 -10.42
C LEU A 29 -7.53 26.37 -10.87
N VAL A 30 -8.77 26.56 -11.32
CA VAL A 30 -9.60 25.48 -11.86
C VAL A 30 -8.98 24.89 -13.13
N GLN A 31 -8.44 25.73 -14.03
CA GLN A 31 -7.71 25.27 -15.21
C GLN A 31 -6.46 24.43 -14.88
N HIS A 32 -5.92 24.59 -13.67
CA HIS A 32 -4.81 23.80 -13.13
C HIS A 32 -5.25 22.66 -12.20
N ASN A 33 -6.53 22.26 -12.22
CA ASN A 33 -7.12 21.21 -11.38
C ASN A 33 -7.02 21.49 -9.87
N VAL A 34 -6.93 22.77 -9.47
CA VAL A 34 -6.95 23.19 -8.07
C VAL A 34 -8.32 23.77 -7.75
N LEU A 35 -9.04 23.10 -6.84
CA LEU A 35 -10.34 23.57 -6.37
C LEU A 35 -10.15 24.52 -5.18
N ALA A 36 -10.30 25.82 -5.43
CA ALA A 36 -10.34 26.83 -4.38
C ALA A 36 -11.77 26.96 -3.83
N THR A 37 -11.94 26.78 -2.52
CA THR A 37 -13.26 26.87 -1.87
C THR A 37 -13.77 28.31 -1.72
N SER A 38 -12.89 29.31 -1.85
CA SER A 38 -13.23 30.73 -1.82
C SER A 38 -12.12 31.60 -2.42
N GLY A 39 -12.44 32.82 -2.87
CA GLY A 39 -11.44 33.80 -3.30
C GLY A 39 -10.45 34.17 -2.19
N ARG A 40 -10.92 34.20 -0.93
CA ARG A 40 -10.08 34.43 0.25
C ARG A 40 -9.01 33.34 0.43
N ALA A 41 -9.32 32.09 0.09
CA ALA A 41 -8.33 31.01 0.13
C ALA A 41 -7.19 31.25 -0.88
N VAL A 42 -7.51 31.82 -2.04
CA VAL A 42 -6.52 32.18 -3.08
C VAL A 42 -5.64 33.35 -2.62
N GLU A 43 -6.24 34.39 -2.05
CA GLU A 43 -5.50 35.53 -1.49
C GLU A 43 -4.58 35.07 -0.36
N THR A 44 -5.11 34.30 0.58
CA THR A 44 -4.34 33.78 1.73
C THR A 44 -3.19 32.90 1.25
N ALA A 45 -3.37 32.11 0.18
CA ALA A 45 -2.31 31.29 -0.39
C ALA A 45 -1.14 32.12 -0.95
N GLY A 46 -1.37 33.35 -1.39
CA GLY A 46 -0.31 34.27 -1.82
C GLY A 46 0.58 34.76 -0.66
N ASP A 47 0.04 34.77 0.56
CA ASP A 47 0.73 35.23 1.78
C ASP A 47 1.38 34.07 2.58
N ILE A 48 1.29 32.82 2.09
CA ILE A 48 1.89 31.67 2.77
C ILE A 48 3.40 31.66 2.58
N THR A 49 4.15 31.59 3.68
CA THR A 49 5.61 31.51 3.69
C THR A 49 6.15 30.09 3.91
N THR A 50 5.35 29.22 4.54
CA THR A 50 5.75 27.83 4.86
C THR A 50 4.69 26.86 4.32
N LEU A 51 5.13 25.94 3.47
CA LEU A 51 4.29 24.87 2.93
C LEU A 51 4.64 23.55 3.62
N LEU A 52 3.67 22.96 4.31
CA LEU A 52 3.78 21.62 4.87
C LEU A 52 3.16 20.64 3.87
N LEU A 53 3.99 19.77 3.31
CA LEU A 53 3.54 18.73 2.39
C LEU A 53 3.47 17.39 3.11
N ASP A 54 2.33 16.69 3.04
CA ASP A 54 2.25 15.32 3.52
C ASP A 54 3.01 14.38 2.57
N LYS A 55 3.88 13.54 3.13
CA LYS A 55 4.64 12.58 2.33
C LYS A 55 3.71 11.49 1.77
N THR A 56 2.71 11.06 2.54
CA THR A 56 1.85 9.93 2.17
C THR A 56 0.67 10.42 1.35
N GLY A 57 0.55 9.98 0.10
CA GLY A 57 -0.59 10.34 -0.75
C GLY A 57 -0.55 11.73 -1.39
N THR A 58 0.41 12.61 -1.04
CA THR A 58 0.65 13.90 -1.74
C THR A 58 1.99 13.93 -2.47
N ILE A 59 3.13 13.72 -1.79
CA ILE A 59 4.45 13.70 -2.46
C ILE A 59 4.73 12.35 -3.14
N THR A 60 4.37 11.24 -2.50
CA THR A 60 4.61 9.92 -3.10
C THR A 60 3.55 9.65 -4.17
N TYR A 61 3.99 9.40 -5.42
CA TYR A 61 3.14 8.71 -6.40
C TYR A 61 2.61 7.43 -5.74
N GLY A 62 1.29 7.26 -5.70
CA GLY A 62 0.60 6.13 -5.06
C GLY A 62 0.90 4.74 -5.64
N ASN A 63 2.01 4.58 -6.36
CA ASN A 63 2.44 3.34 -7.01
C ASN A 63 3.55 2.66 -6.18
N ARG A 64 3.24 2.33 -4.91
CA ARG A 64 4.10 1.44 -4.13
C ARG A 64 3.87 0.02 -4.62
N ARG A 65 4.79 -0.49 -5.44
CA ARG A 65 4.71 -1.84 -6.00
C ARG A 65 5.70 -2.76 -5.30
N ALA A 66 5.37 -4.04 -5.21
CA ALA A 66 6.33 -5.05 -4.84
C ALA A 66 7.49 -5.03 -5.84
N VAL A 67 8.73 -5.08 -5.35
CA VAL A 67 9.92 -5.03 -6.21
C VAL A 67 10.78 -6.29 -6.11
N ASN A 68 10.73 -7.00 -4.99
CA ASN A 68 11.56 -8.17 -4.77
C ASN A 68 11.03 -9.06 -3.63
N PHE A 69 11.46 -10.32 -3.63
CA PHE A 69 11.15 -11.33 -2.61
C PHE A 69 12.42 -11.72 -1.84
N PHE A 70 12.34 -11.78 -0.51
CA PHE A 70 13.47 -12.13 0.37
C PHE A 70 13.12 -13.37 1.22
N PRO A 71 13.48 -14.58 0.75
CA PRO A 71 13.28 -15.79 1.54
C PRO A 71 14.12 -15.74 2.82
N ALA A 72 13.62 -16.34 3.90
CA ALA A 72 14.44 -16.62 5.07
C ALA A 72 15.34 -17.83 4.81
N HIS A 73 16.25 -18.12 5.73
CA HIS A 73 17.04 -19.34 5.69
C HIS A 73 16.16 -20.59 5.54
N ASP A 74 16.61 -21.54 4.72
CA ASP A 74 15.92 -22.81 4.41
C ASP A 74 14.56 -22.67 3.73
N VAL A 75 14.32 -21.54 3.04
CA VAL A 75 13.12 -21.35 2.22
C VAL A 75 13.49 -21.17 0.78
N GLU A 76 12.88 -21.99 -0.05
CA GLU A 76 13.05 -21.92 -1.48
C GLU A 76 12.30 -20.67 -2.02
N ARG A 77 12.91 -19.98 -2.98
CA ARG A 77 12.40 -18.70 -3.48
C ARG A 77 11.04 -18.87 -4.17
N THR A 78 10.83 -19.92 -4.93
CA THR A 78 9.54 -20.20 -5.58
C THR A 78 8.44 -20.52 -4.57
N GLU A 79 8.74 -21.24 -3.48
CA GLU A 79 7.77 -21.49 -2.40
C GLU A 79 7.28 -20.19 -1.75
N LEU A 80 8.19 -19.26 -1.47
CA LEU A 80 7.84 -17.91 -0.98
C LEU A 80 6.95 -17.18 -1.99
N ILE A 81 7.35 -17.13 -3.25
CA ILE A 81 6.64 -16.39 -4.28
C ILE A 81 5.24 -16.97 -4.47
N GLU A 82 5.08 -18.29 -4.43
CA GLU A 82 3.78 -18.95 -4.53
C GLU A 82 2.89 -18.59 -3.34
N ALA A 83 3.38 -18.69 -2.10
CA ALA A 83 2.59 -18.33 -0.92
C ALA A 83 2.20 -16.83 -0.91
N ALA A 84 3.10 -15.96 -1.40
CA ALA A 84 2.83 -14.54 -1.56
C ALA A 84 1.79 -14.25 -2.65
N ARG A 85 1.84 -14.98 -3.77
CA ARG A 85 0.84 -14.93 -4.84
C ARG A 85 -0.52 -15.33 -4.28
N LEU A 86 -0.60 -16.52 -3.68
CA LEU A 86 -1.84 -17.08 -3.11
C LEU A 86 -2.48 -16.10 -2.12
N SER A 87 -1.73 -15.63 -1.12
CA SER A 87 -2.26 -14.65 -0.14
C SER A 87 -2.67 -13.30 -0.77
N SER A 88 -2.22 -12.98 -1.98
CA SER A 88 -2.54 -11.75 -2.71
C SER A 88 -3.63 -11.89 -3.76
N LEU A 89 -4.04 -13.12 -4.12
CA LEU A 89 -5.06 -13.34 -5.15
C LEU A 89 -6.42 -12.72 -4.79
N ALA A 90 -6.74 -12.64 -3.49
CA ALA A 90 -7.99 -12.04 -3.00
C ALA A 90 -7.82 -10.57 -2.53
N ASP A 91 -6.64 -9.98 -2.69
CA ASP A 91 -6.37 -8.62 -2.25
C ASP A 91 -6.45 -7.66 -3.45
N GLU A 92 -7.58 -6.95 -3.57
CA GLU A 92 -7.85 -6.06 -4.70
C GLU A 92 -7.04 -4.75 -4.66
N THR A 93 -6.32 -4.48 -3.57
CA THR A 93 -5.51 -3.26 -3.43
C THR A 93 -4.39 -3.19 -4.48
N PRO A 94 -3.92 -1.98 -4.85
CA PRO A 94 -2.78 -1.83 -5.76
C PRO A 94 -1.54 -2.61 -5.31
N GLU A 95 -1.32 -2.71 -4.00
CA GLU A 95 -0.24 -3.48 -3.40
C GLU A 95 -0.43 -4.99 -3.64
N GLY A 96 -1.63 -5.51 -3.43
CA GLY A 96 -1.97 -6.92 -3.70
C GLY A 96 -1.74 -7.30 -5.16
N ARG A 97 -2.25 -6.48 -6.09
CA ARG A 97 -2.05 -6.68 -7.53
C ARG A 97 -0.57 -6.67 -7.90
N SER A 98 0.21 -5.74 -7.34
CA SER A 98 1.65 -5.65 -7.63
C SER A 98 2.45 -6.89 -7.20
N ILE A 99 1.99 -7.61 -6.17
CA ILE A 99 2.63 -8.87 -5.73
C ILE A 99 2.35 -9.99 -6.73
N VAL A 100 1.11 -10.08 -7.23
CA VAL A 100 0.72 -11.07 -8.25
C VAL A 100 1.47 -10.80 -9.55
N ASP A 101 1.56 -9.55 -9.98
CA ASP A 101 2.33 -9.13 -11.16
C ASP A 101 3.81 -9.53 -11.01
N LEU A 102 4.43 -9.20 -9.87
CA LEU A 102 5.84 -9.53 -9.62
C LEU A 102 6.06 -11.04 -9.56
N ALA A 103 5.12 -11.83 -9.03
CA ALA A 103 5.21 -13.29 -9.03
C ALA A 103 5.21 -13.85 -10.46
N ALA A 104 4.33 -13.33 -11.32
CA ALA A 104 4.30 -13.68 -12.74
C ALA A 104 5.60 -13.29 -13.46
N GLU A 105 6.15 -12.09 -13.20
CA GLU A 105 7.46 -11.65 -13.74
C GLU A 105 8.62 -12.57 -13.30
N LYS A 106 8.55 -13.16 -12.11
CA LYS A 106 9.55 -14.13 -11.62
C LYS A 106 9.30 -15.56 -12.12
N GLY A 107 8.34 -15.77 -13.02
CA GLY A 107 8.04 -17.07 -13.63
C GLY A 107 7.25 -18.01 -12.73
N VAL A 108 6.69 -17.52 -11.62
CA VAL A 108 5.88 -18.32 -10.68
C VAL A 108 4.41 -17.99 -10.91
N GLY A 109 3.80 -18.72 -11.86
CA GLY A 109 2.37 -18.68 -12.13
C GLY A 109 1.62 -19.82 -11.43
N GLY A 110 0.30 -19.83 -11.57
CA GLY A 110 -0.53 -20.95 -11.14
C GLY A 110 -2.02 -20.62 -11.27
N PRO A 111 -2.91 -21.48 -10.74
CA PRO A 111 -4.35 -21.30 -10.88
C PRO A 111 -4.81 -19.98 -10.24
N ASP A 112 -5.74 -19.33 -10.92
CA ASP A 112 -6.45 -18.15 -10.41
C ASP A 112 -7.37 -18.52 -9.25
N LEU A 113 -7.81 -17.52 -8.50
CA LEU A 113 -8.72 -17.68 -7.36
C LEU A 113 -9.95 -18.53 -7.71
N ALA A 114 -10.52 -18.32 -8.90
CA ALA A 114 -11.69 -19.05 -9.39
C ALA A 114 -11.43 -20.54 -9.70
N ALA A 115 -10.20 -20.90 -10.06
CA ALA A 115 -9.81 -22.29 -10.29
C ALA A 115 -9.52 -23.00 -8.95
N LEU A 116 -8.91 -22.31 -7.99
CA LEU A 116 -8.70 -22.81 -6.63
C LEU A 116 -10.02 -23.07 -5.90
N LEU A 117 -10.97 -22.13 -6.00
CA LEU A 117 -12.33 -22.28 -5.46
C LEU A 117 -13.09 -23.51 -5.96
N LYS A 118 -12.77 -24.01 -7.16
CA LYS A 118 -13.41 -25.19 -7.76
C LYS A 118 -12.70 -26.50 -7.42
N GLY A 119 -11.43 -26.44 -7.04
CA GLY A 119 -10.57 -27.61 -6.82
C GLY A 119 -10.33 -27.96 -5.35
N THR A 120 -10.78 -27.11 -4.42
CA THR A 120 -10.46 -27.21 -3.00
C THR A 120 -11.75 -27.25 -2.16
N GLU A 121 -11.89 -28.22 -1.27
CA GLU A 121 -13.09 -28.36 -0.41
C GLU A 121 -13.09 -27.40 0.77
N GLU A 122 -11.91 -27.04 1.30
CA GLU A 122 -11.76 -26.10 2.42
C GLU A 122 -11.03 -24.83 1.99
N PHE A 123 -11.82 -23.79 1.69
CA PHE A 123 -11.34 -22.52 1.17
C PHE A 123 -12.01 -21.34 1.90
N ALA A 124 -11.21 -20.43 2.47
CA ALA A 124 -11.72 -19.17 3.02
C ALA A 124 -10.85 -17.97 2.66
N ILE A 125 -11.49 -16.88 2.23
CA ILE A 125 -10.82 -15.62 1.91
C ILE A 125 -10.75 -14.77 3.17
N VAL A 126 -9.57 -14.24 3.46
CA VAL A 126 -9.39 -13.20 4.48
C VAL A 126 -9.08 -11.89 3.77
N GLU A 127 -10.11 -11.05 3.64
CA GLU A 127 -9.97 -9.71 3.06
C GLU A 127 -9.05 -8.82 3.88
N PHE A 128 -8.42 -7.85 3.21
CA PHE A 128 -7.59 -6.87 3.89
C PHE A 128 -8.46 -5.97 4.77
N SER A 129 -8.17 -5.94 6.08
CA SER A 129 -8.76 -4.97 7.00
C SER A 129 -7.71 -4.04 7.58
N ALA A 130 -8.04 -2.76 7.71
CA ALA A 130 -7.19 -1.77 8.38
C ALA A 130 -6.98 -2.07 9.87
N SER A 131 -7.91 -2.79 10.52
CA SER A 131 -7.80 -3.16 11.94
C SER A 131 -6.82 -4.32 12.15
N THR A 132 -6.85 -5.32 11.28
CA THR A 132 -5.95 -6.48 11.33
C THR A 132 -4.63 -6.22 10.61
N ARG A 133 -4.60 -5.24 9.69
CA ARG A 133 -3.46 -4.89 8.81
C ARG A 133 -2.90 -6.10 8.06
N MET A 134 -3.77 -7.06 7.74
CA MET A 134 -3.43 -8.31 7.09
C MET A 134 -4.58 -8.82 6.20
N SER A 135 -4.22 -9.58 5.18
CA SER A 135 -5.08 -10.31 4.25
C SER A 135 -4.51 -11.71 4.01
N GLY A 136 -5.24 -12.59 3.34
CA GLY A 136 -4.72 -13.91 2.98
C GLY A 136 -5.78 -14.90 2.57
N LEU A 137 -5.41 -16.17 2.58
CA LEU A 137 -6.25 -17.31 2.21
C LEU A 137 -6.06 -18.45 3.21
N ASP A 138 -7.15 -19.12 3.54
CA ASP A 138 -7.13 -20.45 4.15
C ASP A 138 -7.39 -21.48 3.05
N LEU A 139 -6.48 -22.45 2.92
CA LEU A 139 -6.46 -23.46 1.86
C LEU A 139 -6.04 -24.81 2.47
N ASP A 140 -6.89 -25.83 2.41
CA ASP A 140 -6.56 -27.21 2.82
C ASP A 140 -5.92 -27.29 4.22
N GLY A 141 -6.58 -26.68 5.22
CA GLY A 141 -6.06 -26.57 6.59
C GLY A 141 -4.80 -25.70 6.75
N ARG A 142 -4.29 -25.06 5.69
CA ARG A 142 -3.17 -24.11 5.70
C ARG A 142 -3.67 -22.68 5.76
N LYS A 143 -3.19 -21.92 6.76
CA LYS A 143 -3.51 -20.50 6.89
C LYS A 143 -2.40 -19.63 6.31
N ILE A 144 -2.57 -19.16 5.09
CA ILE A 144 -1.62 -18.27 4.41
C ILE A 144 -2.04 -16.83 4.67
N ARG A 145 -1.14 -16.03 5.23
CA ARG A 145 -1.39 -14.62 5.54
C ARG A 145 -0.33 -13.74 4.90
N LYS A 146 -0.67 -12.49 4.70
CA LYS A 146 0.25 -11.40 4.43
C LYS A 146 -0.24 -10.17 5.20
N GLY A 147 0.67 -9.43 5.83
CA GLY A 147 0.32 -8.22 6.55
C GLY A 147 1.51 -7.32 6.79
N ALA A 148 1.28 -6.25 7.54
CA ALA A 148 2.35 -5.52 8.19
C ALA A 148 3.18 -6.47 9.07
N ALA A 149 4.51 -6.32 9.07
CA ALA A 149 5.43 -7.22 9.77
C ALA A 149 5.04 -7.47 11.25
N THR A 150 4.61 -6.42 11.97
CA THR A 150 4.16 -6.54 13.37
C THR A 150 2.87 -7.35 13.52
N ALA A 151 1.94 -7.21 12.57
CA ALA A 151 0.67 -7.93 12.59
C ALA A 151 0.88 -9.42 12.30
N VAL A 152 1.74 -9.74 11.33
CA VAL A 152 2.03 -11.14 11.03
C VAL A 152 2.89 -11.80 12.10
N ALA A 153 3.87 -11.09 12.66
CA ALA A 153 4.65 -11.61 13.79
C ALA A 153 3.74 -11.95 14.99
N LYS A 154 2.74 -11.10 15.27
CA LYS A 154 1.72 -11.40 16.28
C LYS A 154 0.89 -12.63 15.92
N PHE A 155 0.38 -12.70 14.68
CA PHE A 155 -0.40 -13.86 14.21
C PHE A 155 0.38 -15.18 14.35
N VAL A 156 1.67 -15.18 14.01
CA VAL A 156 2.56 -16.32 14.16
C VAL A 156 2.76 -16.68 15.63
N ALA A 157 2.98 -15.69 16.48
CA ALA A 157 3.15 -15.90 17.93
C ALA A 157 1.88 -16.45 18.57
N ASP A 158 0.70 -15.92 18.20
CA ASP A 158 -0.61 -16.38 18.66
C ASP A 158 -0.88 -17.84 18.21
N ALA A 159 -0.29 -18.27 17.09
CA ALA A 159 -0.33 -19.64 16.59
C ALA A 159 0.78 -20.55 17.19
N GLY A 160 1.61 -20.04 18.09
CA GLY A 160 2.70 -20.79 18.75
C GLY A 160 4.00 -20.90 17.97
N GLY A 161 4.16 -20.15 16.87
CA GLY A 161 5.38 -20.07 16.08
C GLY A 161 6.35 -18.99 16.56
N GLN A 162 7.57 -18.98 16.01
CA GLN A 162 8.58 -17.94 16.25
C GLN A 162 9.15 -17.41 14.94
N THR A 163 9.23 -16.09 14.82
CA THR A 163 9.89 -15.43 13.70
C THR A 163 11.41 -15.52 13.85
N PRO A 164 12.15 -16.05 12.86
CA PRO A 164 13.62 -16.05 12.88
C PRO A 164 14.19 -14.62 12.93
N ALA A 165 15.22 -14.42 13.75
CA ALA A 165 15.82 -13.09 13.96
C ALA A 165 16.41 -12.47 12.67
N GLU A 166 16.80 -13.29 11.69
CA GLU A 166 17.25 -12.85 10.37
C GLU A 166 16.18 -12.03 9.64
N VAL A 167 14.94 -12.49 9.72
CA VAL A 167 13.79 -11.87 9.06
C VAL A 167 13.54 -10.51 9.67
N ASP A 168 13.51 -10.42 11.00
CA ASP A 168 13.31 -9.16 11.71
C ASP A 168 14.41 -8.15 11.39
N ARG A 169 15.66 -8.61 11.24
CA ARG A 169 16.76 -7.78 10.77
C ARG A 169 16.50 -7.26 9.36
N LYS A 170 16.04 -8.12 8.44
CA LYS A 170 15.74 -7.75 7.06
C LYS A 170 14.58 -6.76 6.97
N VAL A 171 13.53 -6.97 7.75
CA VAL A 171 12.40 -6.04 7.90
C VAL A 171 12.89 -4.66 8.32
N ARG A 172 13.75 -4.58 9.33
CA ARG A 172 14.30 -3.31 9.83
C ARG A 172 15.17 -2.62 8.78
N GLU A 173 16.02 -3.36 8.08
CA GLU A 173 16.87 -2.86 6.99
C GLU A 173 16.03 -2.22 5.87
N ILE A 174 14.98 -2.92 5.43
CA ILE A 174 14.02 -2.44 4.42
C ILE A 174 13.27 -1.20 4.91
N SER A 175 12.81 -1.23 6.16
CA SER A 175 12.02 -0.14 6.75
C SER A 175 12.83 1.15 6.86
N ALA A 176 14.12 1.04 7.17
CA ALA A 176 15.05 2.15 7.24
C ALA A 176 15.28 2.83 5.86
N GLN A 177 15.13 2.10 4.76
CA GLN A 177 15.26 2.63 3.39
C GLN A 177 13.96 3.30 2.89
N GLY A 178 12.94 3.45 3.74
CA GLY A 178 11.64 4.00 3.36
C GLY A 178 10.71 2.97 2.70
N GLY A 179 11.11 1.70 2.59
CA GLY A 179 10.23 0.59 2.21
C GLY A 179 9.25 0.31 3.33
N THR A 180 7.96 0.57 3.13
CA THR A 180 7.07 0.72 4.30
C THR A 180 6.48 -0.58 4.83
N ARG A 181 6.54 -1.74 4.16
CA ARG A 181 5.94 -2.98 4.69
C ARG A 181 6.72 -4.21 4.23
N CYS A 182 7.16 -5.02 5.20
CA CYS A 182 7.60 -6.39 4.96
C CYS A 182 6.43 -7.36 5.20
N TRP A 183 6.18 -8.24 4.23
CA TRP A 183 5.10 -9.23 4.27
C TRP A 183 5.63 -10.63 4.53
N TRP A 184 4.81 -11.45 5.19
CA TRP A 184 5.20 -12.78 5.68
C TRP A 184 4.16 -13.84 5.36
N PRO A 185 4.44 -14.81 4.47
CA PRO A 185 3.63 -16.01 4.39
C PRO A 185 3.96 -16.90 5.59
N ALA A 186 3.00 -17.00 6.52
CA ALA A 186 2.94 -18.15 7.42
C ALA A 186 2.23 -19.26 6.66
N SER A 187 2.77 -20.48 6.65
CA SER A 187 2.03 -21.67 6.25
C SER A 187 2.15 -22.67 7.39
N GLY A 188 1.02 -23.18 7.86
CA GLY A 188 0.96 -24.17 8.92
C GLY A 188 -0.24 -25.07 8.69
N THR A 189 -0.05 -26.38 8.72
CA THR A 189 -1.12 -27.38 8.60
C THR A 189 -1.75 -27.60 9.98
N THR A 190 -3.04 -27.32 10.11
CA THR A 190 -3.82 -27.68 11.31
C THR A 190 -4.41 -29.08 11.10
N ALA A 191 -3.93 -30.09 11.83
CA ALA A 191 -4.54 -31.41 11.83
C ALA A 191 -5.72 -31.45 12.81
N GLU A 192 -6.91 -31.86 12.35
CA GLU A 192 -8.07 -32.08 13.22
C GLU A 192 -7.86 -33.27 14.17
N PRO A 193 -8.40 -33.22 15.41
CA PRO A 193 -8.25 -34.28 16.40
C PRO A 193 -9.23 -35.42 16.10
N GLY A 194 -8.91 -36.30 15.15
CA GLY A 194 -9.84 -37.35 14.75
C GLY A 194 -9.37 -38.45 13.79
N SER A 195 -8.08 -38.66 13.56
CA SER A 195 -7.63 -39.89 12.90
C SER A 195 -6.27 -40.37 13.40
N SER A 196 -6.19 -41.66 13.70
CA SER A 196 -5.03 -42.33 14.26
C SER A 196 -3.93 -42.53 13.21
N ALA A 197 -2.90 -41.69 13.20
CA ALA A 197 -1.56 -42.05 12.73
C ALA A 197 -0.52 -40.95 12.98
N ARG A 198 0.51 -41.29 13.77
CA ARG A 198 1.83 -40.65 13.90
C ARG A 198 1.89 -39.18 14.38
N SER A 199 2.65 -39.01 15.46
CA SER A 199 3.05 -37.74 16.04
C SER A 199 3.77 -36.83 15.04
N THR A 200 3.06 -35.85 14.49
CA THR A 200 3.66 -34.65 13.89
C THR A 200 3.13 -33.45 14.66
N SER A 201 3.99 -32.85 15.47
CA SER A 201 3.74 -31.52 16.06
C SER A 201 3.39 -30.53 14.95
N PRO A 202 2.43 -29.59 15.15
CA PRO A 202 2.10 -28.58 14.15
C PRO A 202 3.32 -27.67 13.95
N THR A 203 4.06 -27.89 12.86
CA THR A 203 5.23 -27.08 12.49
C THR A 203 4.76 -25.81 11.81
N TRP A 204 4.50 -24.77 12.60
CA TRP A 204 4.24 -23.43 12.10
C TRP A 204 5.54 -22.84 11.56
N SER A 205 5.66 -22.90 10.23
CA SER A 205 6.80 -22.38 9.51
C SER A 205 6.49 -20.96 9.11
N SER A 206 6.96 -20.07 9.95
CA SER A 206 6.96 -18.66 9.69
C SER A 206 8.32 -18.39 9.05
N ARG A 207 8.36 -18.15 7.72
CA ARG A 207 9.59 -18.42 6.97
C ARG A 207 9.98 -17.42 5.85
N ALA A 208 9.35 -16.25 5.66
CA ALA A 208 9.85 -15.32 4.61
C ALA A 208 9.40 -13.86 4.69
N CYS A 209 10.23 -12.91 4.23
CA CYS A 209 9.95 -11.46 4.21
C CYS A 209 9.86 -10.89 2.78
N MET A 210 8.99 -9.92 2.53
CA MET A 210 8.95 -9.19 1.24
C MET A 210 8.80 -7.68 1.41
N PRO A 211 9.73 -6.83 0.94
CA PRO A 211 9.57 -5.39 0.88
C PRO A 211 8.77 -4.92 -0.33
N ALA A 212 7.92 -3.93 -0.09
CA ALA A 212 7.57 -2.94 -1.11
C ALA A 212 8.55 -1.75 -1.00
N LEU A 213 9.43 -1.57 -1.98
CA LEU A 213 10.21 -0.33 -2.12
C LEU A 213 9.43 0.65 -3.02
N PRO A 214 9.53 1.97 -2.79
CA PRO A 214 9.14 2.93 -3.80
C PRO A 214 9.90 2.64 -5.10
N ASN A 215 9.18 2.59 -6.21
CA ASN A 215 9.75 2.40 -7.53
C ASN A 215 10.65 3.59 -7.88
N TYR A 216 11.96 3.47 -7.62
CA TYR A 216 12.97 4.38 -8.18
C TYR A 216 13.42 3.83 -9.55
N ALA A 217 12.47 3.61 -10.47
CA ALA A 217 12.76 3.40 -11.87
C ALA A 217 12.56 4.72 -12.61
N GLY A 218 13.69 5.38 -12.91
CA GLY A 218 13.75 6.61 -13.68
C GLY A 218 14.02 7.82 -12.80
N TRP A 219 15.30 8.10 -12.57
CA TRP A 219 15.95 9.42 -12.59
C TRP A 219 17.44 9.20 -12.30
N ALA A 220 18.07 8.41 -13.18
CA ALA A 220 19.52 8.23 -13.25
C ALA A 220 19.91 7.76 -14.66
N SER A 221 19.64 8.60 -15.66
CA SER A 221 20.41 8.62 -16.90
C SER A 221 20.48 10.07 -17.36
N GLY A 222 21.60 10.72 -17.08
CA GLY A 222 21.86 12.07 -17.53
C GLY A 222 22.04 12.14 -19.04
N ARG A 223 21.39 13.13 -19.67
CA ARG A 223 22.04 14.26 -20.33
C ARG A 223 20.97 15.26 -20.78
#